data_AF-K1SLE5-F1
#
_entry.id   AF-K1SLE5-F1
#
_cell.length_a   1.000
_cell.length_b   1.000
_cell.length_c   1.000
_cell.angle_alpha   90.00
_cell.angle_beta   90.00
_cell.angle_gamma   90.00
#
_symmetry.space_group_name_H-M   'P 1'
#
loop_
_entity.id
_entity.type
_entity.pdbx_description
1 polymer ?
#
loop_
_entity_poly.entity_id
_entity_poly.type
_entity_poly.pdbx_seq_one_letter_code
_entity_poly.pdbx_strand_id
1 'polypeptide(L)'
;MDEKLYLTDLNCYGRADEKQKKNVKESHCFDFGLLPTKGLQKEFRSFIEDRSRQCALGTMIQERVIYQRFCRMVKDQRIRANSLHELEWE
;
A
#
# COMPACT_ATOMS: atom_id res chain seq x y z
N MET A 1 1.74 -3.74 -15.27
CA MET A 1 1.88 -3.82 -13.81
C MET A 1 0.51 -3.62 -13.25
N ASP A 2 -0.01 -4.59 -12.49
CA ASP A 2 -1.33 -4.42 -11.86
C ASP A 2 -1.26 -3.26 -10.87
N GLU A 3 -2.16 -2.30 -11.07
CA GLU A 3 -2.21 -1.07 -10.26
C GLU A 3 -2.83 -1.30 -8.89
N LYS A 4 -3.35 -2.51 -8.62
CA LYS A 4 -3.94 -2.88 -7.35
C LYS A 4 -3.28 -4.11 -6.76
N LEU A 5 -3.14 -4.11 -5.44
CA LEU A 5 -2.71 -5.25 -4.65
C LEU A 5 -3.73 -5.47 -3.53
N TYR A 6 -4.51 -6.54 -3.62
CA TYR A 6 -5.55 -6.84 -2.64
C TYR A 6 -4.94 -7.43 -1.37
N LEU A 7 -5.55 -7.13 -0.22
CA LEU A 7 -5.12 -7.70 1.05
C LEU A 7 -5.23 -9.23 1.04
N THR A 8 -6.17 -9.80 0.30
CA THR A 8 -6.34 -11.25 0.12
C THR A 8 -5.16 -11.91 -0.59
N ASP A 9 -4.42 -11.15 -1.39
CA ASP A 9 -3.29 -11.65 -2.19
C ASP A 9 -1.96 -11.53 -1.42
N LEU A 10 -1.98 -10.89 -0.24
CA LEU A 10 -0.78 -10.65 0.56
C LEU A 10 -0.36 -11.87 1.38
N ASN A 11 0.95 -12.00 1.59
CA ASN A 11 1.53 -13.07 2.37
C ASN A 11 0.99 -13.12 3.83
N CYS A 12 0.72 -11.98 4.45
CA CYS A 12 0.12 -11.91 5.78
C CYS A 12 -1.31 -12.46 5.84
N TYR A 13 -2.07 -12.42 4.75
CA TYR A 13 -3.42 -12.98 4.70
C TYR A 13 -3.39 -14.50 4.71
N GLY A 14 -2.48 -15.12 3.94
CA GLY A 14 -2.28 -16.57 3.96
C GLY A 14 -1.87 -17.12 5.34
N ARG A 15 -1.20 -16.31 6.16
CA ARG A 15 -0.75 -16.66 7.52
C ARG A 15 -1.76 -16.31 8.63
N ALA A 16 -2.77 -15.52 8.33
CA ALA A 16 -3.74 -15.05 9.31
C ALA A 16 -4.76 -16.14 9.69
N ASP A 17 -5.29 -16.07 10.91
CA ASP A 17 -6.42 -16.92 11.31
C ASP A 17 -7.75 -16.45 10.69
N GLU A 18 -8.75 -17.33 10.67
CA GLU A 18 -10.06 -17.03 10.08
C GLU A 18 -10.80 -15.88 10.76
N LYS A 19 -10.55 -15.62 12.06
CA LYS A 19 -11.16 -14.50 12.77
C LYS A 19 -10.55 -13.17 12.29
N GLN A 20 -9.26 -13.12 12.01
CA GLN A 20 -8.58 -11.97 11.43
C GLN A 20 -9.04 -11.71 10.00
N LYS A 21 -9.16 -12.77 9.17
CA LYS A 21 -9.60 -12.66 7.77
C LYS A 21 -11.01 -12.10 7.61
N LYS A 22 -11.93 -12.39 8.54
CA LYS A 22 -13.30 -11.82 8.54
C LYS A 22 -13.37 -10.29 8.53
N ASN A 23 -12.29 -9.62 8.94
CA ASN A 23 -12.21 -8.15 8.93
C ASN A 23 -11.72 -7.58 7.58
N VAL A 24 -11.37 -8.44 6.62
CA VAL A 24 -10.92 -8.05 5.29
C VAL A 24 -12.10 -8.13 4.32
N LYS A 25 -12.46 -7.00 3.73
CA LYS A 25 -13.41 -6.97 2.61
C LYS A 25 -12.67 -7.26 1.31
N GLU A 26 -13.34 -7.88 0.35
CA GLU A 26 -12.77 -8.17 -0.99
C GLU A 26 -12.24 -6.89 -1.67
N SER A 27 -12.86 -5.74 -1.41
CA SER A 27 -12.43 -4.45 -1.96
C SER A 27 -11.21 -3.85 -1.25
N HIS A 28 -10.70 -4.45 -0.18
CA HIS A 28 -9.53 -3.94 0.52
C HIS A 28 -8.28 -4.21 -0.30
N CYS A 29 -7.80 -3.17 -0.97
CA CYS A 29 -6.54 -3.17 -1.70
C CYS A 29 -5.73 -1.90 -1.41
N PHE A 30 -4.45 -1.98 -1.77
CA PHE A 30 -3.59 -0.84 -2.06
C PHE A 30 -3.72 -0.52 -3.54
N ASP A 31 -4.19 0.69 -3.86
CA ASP A 31 -4.38 1.17 -5.24
C ASP A 31 -3.24 2.11 -5.63
N PHE A 32 -2.23 1.56 -6.28
CA PHE A 32 -1.06 2.27 -6.80
C PHE A 32 -1.43 3.27 -7.88
N GLY A 33 -2.56 3.10 -8.58
CA GLY A 33 -3.05 4.09 -9.55
C GLY A 33 -3.29 5.47 -8.94
N LEU A 34 -3.40 5.57 -7.60
CA LEU A 34 -3.53 6.83 -6.89
C LEU A 34 -2.22 7.63 -6.76
N LEU A 35 -1.06 7.00 -7.01
CA LEU A 35 0.24 7.66 -6.99
C LEU A 35 0.56 8.29 -8.36
N PRO A 36 1.18 9.48 -8.39
CA PRO A 36 1.29 10.32 -9.58
C PRO A 36 2.29 9.82 -10.62
N THR A 37 3.26 9.00 -10.22
CA THR A 37 4.37 8.57 -11.07
C THR A 37 4.58 7.07 -11.02
N LYS A 38 5.08 6.50 -12.13
CA LYS A 38 5.36 5.05 -12.20
C LYS A 38 6.51 4.63 -11.27
N GLY A 39 7.44 5.53 -10.91
CA GLY A 39 8.47 5.25 -9.92
C GLY A 39 7.88 5.06 -8.52
N LEU A 40 7.07 6.01 -8.04
CA LEU A 40 6.38 5.86 -6.74
C LEU A 40 5.49 4.63 -6.69
N GLN A 41 4.78 4.30 -7.78
CA GLN A 41 3.98 3.07 -7.87
C GLN A 41 4.83 1.82 -7.65
N LYS A 42 6.02 1.75 -8.26
CA LYS A 42 6.95 0.62 -8.10
C LYS A 42 7.54 0.55 -6.70
N GLU A 43 7.98 1.67 -6.15
CA GLU A 43 8.52 1.75 -4.78
C GLU A 43 7.50 1.29 -3.75
N PHE A 44 6.28 1.83 -3.80
CA PHE A 44 5.24 1.45 -2.85
C PHE A 44 4.80 0.01 -3.04
N ARG A 45 4.77 -0.54 -4.26
CA ARG A 45 4.50 -1.96 -4.44
C ARG A 45 5.55 -2.82 -3.75
N SER A 46 6.83 -2.57 -4.02
CA SER A 46 7.94 -3.32 -3.41
C SER A 46 7.89 -3.22 -1.89
N PHE A 47 7.71 -2.01 -1.37
CA PHE A 47 7.61 -1.75 0.07
C PHE A 47 6.46 -2.53 0.72
N ILE A 48 5.26 -2.50 0.14
CA ILE A 48 4.08 -3.16 0.71
C ILE A 48 4.21 -4.68 0.65
N GLU A 49 4.75 -5.22 -0.44
CA GLU A 49 5.03 -6.65 -0.56
C GLU A 49 6.00 -7.11 0.54
N ASP A 50 7.10 -6.38 0.76
CA ASP A 50 8.07 -6.69 1.81
C ASP A 50 7.48 -6.57 3.21
N ARG A 51 6.68 -5.52 3.47
CA ARG A 51 5.98 -5.37 4.75
C ARG A 51 4.99 -6.49 4.99
N SER A 52 4.28 -6.94 3.96
CA SER A 52 3.32 -8.03 4.09
C SER A 52 3.94 -9.35 4.54
N ARG A 53 5.26 -9.54 4.34
CA ARG A 53 6.02 -10.71 4.82
C ARG A 53 6.39 -10.56 6.29
N GLN A 54 6.59 -9.34 6.77
CA GLN A 54 7.08 -9.03 8.12
C GLN A 54 5.96 -8.74 9.13
N CYS A 55 4.84 -8.20 8.67
CA CYS A 55 3.76 -7.71 9.52
C CYS A 55 2.55 -8.64 9.54
N ALA A 56 1.75 -8.55 10.61
CA ALA A 56 0.48 -9.24 10.74
C ALA A 56 -0.60 -8.59 9.85
N LEU A 57 -1.65 -9.35 9.52
CA LEU A 57 -2.76 -8.86 8.69
C LEU A 57 -3.44 -7.60 9.28
N GLY A 58 -3.64 -7.57 10.60
CA GLY A 58 -4.20 -6.40 11.29
C GLY A 58 -3.39 -5.12 11.09
N THR A 59 -2.06 -5.23 11.09
CA THR A 59 -1.15 -4.11 10.80
C THR A 59 -1.30 -3.64 9.35
N MET A 60 -1.34 -4.57 8.39
CA MET A 60 -1.50 -4.23 6.97
C MET A 60 -2.86 -3.57 6.67
N ILE A 61 -3.93 -3.95 7.38
CA ILE A 61 -5.23 -3.27 7.30
C ILE A 61 -5.10 -1.79 7.72
N GLN A 62 -4.38 -1.52 8.81
CA GLN A 62 -4.17 -0.14 9.27
C GLN A 62 -3.26 0.64 8.31
N GLU A 63 -2.20 0.01 7.80
CA GLU A 63 -1.31 0.63 6.81
C GLU A 63 -2.01 0.96 5.50
N ARG A 64 -3.01 0.17 5.08
CA ARG A 64 -3.87 0.54 3.95
C ARG A 64 -4.58 1.87 4.18
N VAL A 65 -5.09 2.12 5.39
CA VAL A 65 -5.74 3.39 5.71
C VAL A 65 -4.74 4.55 5.65
N ILE A 66 -3.52 4.34 6.16
CA ILE A 66 -2.44 5.34 6.10
C ILE A 66 -2.03 5.61 4.66
N TYR A 67 -1.84 4.56 3.85
CA TYR A 67 -1.54 4.65 2.43
C TYR A 67 -2.57 5.48 1.65
N GLN A 68 -3.86 5.26 1.91
CA GLN A 68 -4.92 6.04 1.27
C GLN A 68 -4.85 7.53 1.62
N ARG A 69 -4.57 7.86 2.89
CA ARG A 69 -4.38 9.24 3.34
C ARG A 69 -3.14 9.86 2.70
N PHE A 70 -2.05 9.11 2.61
CA PHE A 70 -0.83 9.54 1.93
C PHE A 70 -1.09 9.85 0.45
N CYS A 71 -1.75 8.95 -0.29
CA CYS A 71 -2.09 9.20 -1.70
C CYS A 71 -2.94 10.46 -1.88
N ARG A 72 -3.89 10.69 -0.98
CA ARG A 72 -4.68 11.93 -0.98
C ARG A 72 -3.80 13.16 -0.77
N MET A 73 -2.91 13.14 0.21
CA MET A 73 -1.97 14.23 0.47
C MET A 73 -1.07 14.50 -0.75
N VAL A 74 -0.47 13.46 -1.33
CA VAL A 74 0.37 13.54 -2.54
C VAL A 74 -0.39 14.22 -3.69
N LYS A 75 -1.66 13.84 -3.89
CA LYS A 75 -2.53 14.45 -4.88
C LYS A 75 -2.84 15.92 -4.56
N ASP A 76 -3.23 16.21 -3.33
CA ASP A 76 -3.63 17.56 -2.89
C ASP A 76 -2.45 18.54 -2.96
N GLN A 77 -1.24 18.09 -2.61
CA GLN A 77 0.01 18.86 -2.71
C GLN A 77 0.61 18.88 -4.12
N ARG A 78 -0.01 18.20 -5.10
CA ARG A 78 0.45 18.10 -6.49
C ARG A 78 1.91 17.64 -6.61
N ILE A 79 2.33 16.71 -5.74
CA ILE A 79 3.67 16.13 -5.79
C ILE A 79 3.84 15.38 -7.12
N ARG A 80 5.00 15.58 -7.77
CA ARG A 80 5.35 14.95 -9.04
C ARG A 80 6.67 14.17 -9.00
N ALA A 81 7.23 13.98 -7.82
CA ALA A 81 8.44 13.21 -7.62
C ALA A 81 8.27 11.78 -8.16
N ASN A 82 9.32 11.26 -8.76
CA ASN A 82 9.35 9.88 -9.24
C ASN A 82 9.78 8.90 -8.15
N SER A 83 10.41 9.39 -7.09
CA SER A 83 10.82 8.63 -5.90
C SER A 83 10.64 9.47 -4.64
N LEU A 84 10.38 8.85 -3.50
CA LEU A 84 10.41 9.57 -2.21
C LEU A 84 11.81 10.09 -1.87
N HIS A 85 12.87 9.43 -2.34
CA HIS A 85 14.25 9.87 -2.13
C HIS A 85 14.55 11.22 -2.77
N GLU A 86 13.82 11.60 -3.82
CA GLU A 86 13.95 12.93 -4.43
C GLU A 86 13.44 14.05 -3.51
N LEU A 87 12.50 13.73 -2.62
CA LEU A 87 11.90 14.67 -1.66
C LEU A 87 12.67 14.74 -0.34
N GLU A 88 13.60 13.83 -0.08
CA GLU A 88 14.42 13.81 1.14
C GLU A 88 15.55 14.88 1.12
N TRP A 89 15.78 15.54 -0.02
CA TRP A 89 16.84 16.54 -0.23
C TRP A 89 16.35 17.99 -0.37
N GLU A 90 15.09 18.27 -0.04
CA GLU A 90 14.56 19.64 0.15
C GLU A 90 14.46 20.00 1.64
#